data_AF-A0A1V1PP08-F1
#
_entry.id   AF-A0A1V1PP08-F1
#
_cell.length_a   1.000
_cell.length_b   1.000
_cell.length_c   1.000
_cell.angle_alpha   90.00
_cell.angle_beta   90.00
_cell.angle_gamma   90.00
#
_symmetry.space_group_name_H-M   'P 1'
#
loop_
_entity.id
_entity.type
_entity.pdbx_description
1 polymer ?
#
loop_
_entity_poly.entity_id
_entity_poly.type
_entity_poly.pdbx_seq_one_letter_code
_entity_poly.pdbx_strand_id
1 'polypeptide(L)'
;MTSPRPPFLRILAAAFLAQILLIAATAAYMLTYSNVIAPGQGEDHYLNHVRFAAPVISVVAGAAIFYALAFWLGRAAIEHRMASAFLFWLGFVALSTGLTVSVDGVRGWLDAAPIIIASHLVKLAGAYFGARATVGAHSIAS
;
A
#
# COMPACT_ATOMS: atom_id res chain seq x y z
N MET A 1 7.44 33.88 9.45
CA MET A 1 6.88 32.59 9.87
C MET A 1 6.95 31.66 8.67
N THR A 2 7.89 30.71 8.66
CA THR A 2 7.96 29.71 7.58
C THR A 2 6.83 28.71 7.79
N SER A 3 5.88 28.64 6.85
CA SER A 3 4.84 27.61 6.85
C SER A 3 5.49 26.23 7.04
N PRO A 4 5.09 25.44 8.05
CA PRO A 4 5.62 24.10 8.24
C PRO A 4 5.41 23.29 6.96
N ARG A 5 6.50 22.73 6.41
CA ARG A 5 6.43 21.96 5.17
C ARG A 5 5.98 20.53 5.48
N PRO A 6 5.27 19.84 4.55
CA PRO A 6 4.96 18.43 4.72
C PRO A 6 6.27 17.62 4.91
N PRO A 7 6.26 16.58 5.77
CA PRO A 7 7.46 15.82 6.10
C PRO A 7 7.85 14.87 4.96
N PHE A 8 8.38 15.44 3.87
CA PHE A 8 8.55 14.75 2.58
C PHE A 8 9.37 13.47 2.68
N LEU A 9 10.45 13.46 3.48
CA LEU A 9 11.26 12.27 3.71
C LEU A 9 10.46 11.13 4.37
N ARG A 10 9.57 11.46 5.32
CA ARG A 10 8.71 10.45 5.98
C ARG A 10 7.65 9.93 5.02
N ILE A 11 7.13 10.79 4.14
CA ILE A 11 6.17 10.42 3.10
C ILE A 11 6.80 9.43 2.12
N LEU A 12 8.02 9.70 1.64
CA LEU A 12 8.77 8.78 0.79
C LEU A 12 9.07 7.47 1.52
N ALA A 13 9.57 7.53 2.76
CA ALA A 13 9.84 6.35 3.56
C ALA A 13 8.58 5.48 3.76
N ALA A 14 7.43 6.11 3.99
CA ALA A 14 6.15 5.41 4.09
C ALA A 14 5.75 4.74 2.77
N ALA A 15 5.96 5.39 1.62
CA ALA A 15 5.67 4.80 0.30
C ALA A 15 6.52 3.52 0.05
N PHE A 16 7.82 3.58 0.31
CA PHE A 16 8.70 2.41 0.22
C PHE A 16 8.31 1.33 1.23
N LEU A 17 8.04 1.70 2.47
CA LEU A 17 7.62 0.77 3.51
C LEU A 17 6.31 0.07 3.14
N ALA A 18 5.33 0.79 2.59
CA ALA A 18 4.08 0.21 2.11
C ALA A 18 4.33 -0.84 1.02
N GLN A 19 5.22 -0.57 0.07
CA GLN A 19 5.59 -1.53 -0.96
C GLN A 19 6.22 -2.79 -0.37
N ILE A 20 7.18 -2.63 0.55
CA ILE A 20 7.85 -3.75 1.22
C ILE A 20 6.85 -4.60 1.99
N LEU A 21 5.94 -3.97 2.74
CA LEU A 21 4.92 -4.67 3.51
C LEU A 21 3.93 -5.44 2.62
N LEU A 22 3.56 -4.89 1.45
CA LEU A 22 2.69 -5.59 0.50
C LEU A 22 3.38 -6.81 -0.13
N ILE A 23 4.67 -6.68 -0.46
CA ILE A 23 5.49 -7.80 -0.95
C ILE A 23 5.59 -8.86 0.14
N ALA A 24 5.88 -8.47 1.38
CA ALA A 24 5.98 -9.37 2.52
C ALA A 24 4.64 -10.09 2.80
N ALA A 25 3.52 -9.38 2.74
CA ALA A 25 2.18 -9.98 2.89
C ALA A 25 1.89 -11.02 1.81
N THR A 26 2.26 -10.72 0.56
CA THR A 26 2.13 -11.66 -0.57
C THR A 26 3.02 -12.88 -0.38
N ALA A 27 4.27 -12.68 0.01
CA ALA A 27 5.21 -13.77 0.28
C ALA A 27 4.73 -14.65 1.45
N ALA A 28 4.27 -14.06 2.55
CA ALA A 28 3.72 -14.80 3.69
C ALA A 28 2.50 -15.64 3.31
N TYR A 29 1.60 -15.09 2.49
CA TYR A 29 0.49 -15.86 1.94
C TYR A 29 1.00 -17.02 1.07
N MET A 30 1.93 -16.79 0.14
CA MET A 30 2.42 -17.83 -0.74
C MET A 30 3.17 -18.95 0.01
N LEU A 31 3.93 -18.59 1.06
CA LEU A 31 4.55 -19.56 1.97
C LEU A 31 3.51 -20.40 2.72
N THR A 32 2.42 -19.78 3.16
CA THR A 32 1.31 -20.51 3.82
C THR A 32 0.61 -21.40 2.80
N TYR A 33 0.37 -20.89 1.60
CA TYR A 33 -0.30 -21.61 0.53
C TYR A 33 0.49 -22.85 0.11
N SER A 34 1.81 -22.72 -0.09
CA SER A 34 2.67 -23.83 -0.54
C SER A 34 2.96 -24.87 0.53
N ASN A 35 2.93 -24.51 1.82
CA ASN A 35 3.22 -25.47 2.89
C ASN A 35 1.98 -26.10 3.52
N VAL A 36 0.84 -25.40 3.50
CA VAL A 36 -0.37 -25.79 4.26
C VAL A 36 -1.56 -26.05 3.35
N ILE A 37 -1.80 -25.21 2.35
CA ILE A 37 -3.04 -25.27 1.56
C ILE A 37 -2.92 -26.23 0.38
N ALA A 38 -1.85 -26.13 -0.39
CA ALA A 38 -1.61 -26.94 -1.57
C ALA A 38 -0.16 -27.43 -1.62
N PRO A 39 0.29 -28.24 -0.64
CA PRO A 39 1.66 -28.73 -0.63
C PRO A 39 1.98 -29.69 -1.77
N GLY A 40 3.26 -29.73 -2.16
CA GLY A 40 3.78 -30.68 -3.15
C GLY A 40 3.49 -30.35 -4.62
N GLN A 41 2.89 -29.19 -4.92
CA GLN A 41 2.67 -28.75 -6.30
C GLN A 41 3.98 -28.31 -6.98
N GLY A 42 4.01 -28.37 -8.32
CA GLY A 42 5.13 -27.88 -9.12
C GLY A 42 5.24 -26.35 -9.12
N GLU A 43 6.41 -25.83 -9.50
CA GLU A 43 6.70 -24.39 -9.50
C GLU A 43 5.69 -23.58 -10.34
N ASP A 44 5.36 -24.06 -11.53
CA ASP A 44 4.40 -23.41 -12.43
C ASP A 44 3.00 -23.22 -11.80
N HIS A 45 2.58 -24.14 -10.92
CA HIS A 45 1.32 -24.00 -10.20
C HIS A 45 1.35 -22.77 -9.29
N TYR A 46 2.42 -22.62 -8.50
CA TYR A 46 2.54 -21.48 -7.57
C TYR A 46 2.77 -20.16 -8.30
N LEU A 47 3.52 -20.16 -9.40
CA LEU A 47 3.72 -18.98 -10.24
C LEU A 47 2.41 -18.50 -10.87
N ASN A 48 1.56 -19.41 -11.31
CA ASN A 48 0.23 -19.05 -11.82
C ASN A 48 -0.70 -18.59 -10.69
N HIS A 49 -0.66 -19.25 -9.53
CA HIS A 49 -1.47 -18.86 -8.39
C HIS A 49 -1.11 -17.46 -7.86
N VAL A 50 0.19 -17.13 -7.74
CA VAL A 50 0.61 -15.81 -7.22
C VAL A 50 0.18 -14.67 -8.13
N ARG A 51 0.13 -14.88 -9.45
CA ARG A 51 -0.36 -13.87 -10.41
C ARG A 51 -1.82 -13.46 -10.14
N PHE A 52 -2.63 -14.39 -9.65
CA PHE A 52 -4.01 -14.11 -9.25
C PHE A 52 -4.10 -13.62 -7.80
N ALA A 53 -3.36 -14.23 -6.88
CA ALA A 53 -3.45 -13.95 -5.45
C ALA A 53 -2.85 -12.59 -5.06
N ALA A 54 -1.74 -12.18 -5.68
CA ALA A 54 -1.04 -10.95 -5.31
C ALA A 54 -1.91 -9.67 -5.46
N PRO A 55 -2.66 -9.48 -6.57
CA PRO A 55 -3.62 -8.37 -6.66
C PRO A 55 -4.67 -8.37 -5.54
N VAL A 56 -5.22 -9.53 -5.19
CA VAL A 56 -6.25 -9.67 -4.14
C VAL A 56 -5.69 -9.34 -2.76
N ILE A 57 -4.51 -9.89 -2.42
CA ILE A 57 -3.81 -9.61 -1.16
C ILE A 57 -3.49 -8.12 -1.07
N SER A 58 -3.04 -7.52 -2.18
CA SER A 58 -2.74 -6.09 -2.25
C SER A 58 -3.97 -5.23 -1.93
N VAL A 59 -5.18 -5.64 -2.30
CA VAL A 59 -6.41 -4.93 -1.92
C VAL A 59 -6.64 -5.01 -0.41
N VAL A 60 -6.68 -6.23 0.13
CA VAL A 60 -7.06 -6.48 1.54
C VAL A 60 -5.99 -5.96 2.51
N ALA A 61 -4.75 -6.41 2.35
CA ALA A 61 -3.64 -5.96 3.20
C ALA A 61 -3.31 -4.48 2.96
N GLY A 62 -3.47 -4.01 1.71
CA GLY A 62 -3.21 -2.62 1.35
C GLY A 62 -4.09 -1.64 2.12
N ALA A 63 -5.38 -1.92 2.31
CA ALA A 63 -6.26 -1.07 3.10
C ALA A 63 -5.70 -0.85 4.53
N ALA A 64 -5.34 -1.93 5.21
CA ALA A 64 -4.84 -1.91 6.58
C ALA A 64 -3.48 -1.22 6.69
N ILE A 65 -2.55 -1.53 5.77
CA ILE A 65 -1.21 -0.92 5.71
C ILE A 65 -1.32 0.59 5.49
N PHE A 66 -2.16 1.02 4.54
CA PHE A 66 -2.32 2.44 4.22
C PHE A 66 -2.97 3.21 5.34
N TYR A 67 -3.96 2.61 6.02
CA TYR A 67 -4.53 3.17 7.23
C TYR A 67 -3.46 3.40 8.30
N ALA A 68 -2.67 2.37 8.62
CA ALA A 68 -1.67 2.45 9.67
C ALA A 68 -0.58 3.47 9.37
N LEU A 69 -0.07 3.50 8.13
CA LEU A 69 0.98 4.44 7.73
C LEU A 69 0.48 5.88 7.63
N ALA A 70 -0.73 6.10 7.12
CA ALA A 70 -1.31 7.44 7.09
C ALA A 70 -1.64 7.96 8.49
N PHE A 71 -2.07 7.08 9.40
CA PHE A 71 -2.24 7.42 10.83
C PHE A 71 -0.90 7.80 11.46
N TRP A 72 0.15 7.03 11.23
CA TRP A 72 1.50 7.33 11.72
C TRP A 72 2.03 8.67 11.18
N LEU A 73 1.85 8.93 9.87
CA LEU A 73 2.22 10.21 9.25
C LEU A 73 1.42 11.39 9.82
N GLY A 74 0.11 11.22 10.03
CA GLY A 74 -0.73 12.28 10.56
C GLY A 74 -0.41 12.64 12.02
N ARG A 75 0.04 11.66 12.84
CA ARG A 75 0.56 11.93 14.20
C ARG A 75 1.82 12.79 14.20
N ALA A 76 2.66 12.65 13.18
CA ALA A 76 3.90 13.40 13.03
C ALA A 76 3.69 14.84 12.53
N ALA A 77 2.61 15.10 11.81
CA ALA A 77 2.32 16.38 11.18
C ALA A 77 0.80 16.63 11.14
N ILE A 78 0.21 16.91 12.32
CA ILE A 78 -1.25 17.01 12.50
C ILE A 78 -1.89 18.06 11.57
N GLU A 79 -1.21 19.19 11.36
CA GLU A 79 -1.66 20.31 10.51
C GLU A 79 -1.74 19.93 9.02
N HIS A 80 -0.89 19.01 8.57
CA HIS A 80 -0.78 18.57 7.18
C HIS A 80 -1.15 17.11 6.96
N ARG A 81 -1.88 16.49 7.89
CA ARG A 81 -2.19 15.05 7.86
C ARG A 81 -2.85 14.59 6.56
N MET A 82 -3.81 15.36 6.03
CA MET A 82 -4.53 15.02 4.80
C MET A 82 -3.62 15.16 3.57
N ALA A 83 -2.88 16.27 3.49
CA ALA A 83 -1.91 16.48 2.42
C ALA A 83 -0.82 15.40 2.43
N SER A 84 -0.32 15.04 3.62
CA SER A 84 0.71 14.00 3.79
C SER A 84 0.20 12.63 3.37
N ALA A 85 -1.04 12.28 3.72
CA ALA A 85 -1.65 11.01 3.32
C ALA A 85 -1.89 10.92 1.81
N PHE A 86 -2.35 12.01 1.18
CA PHE A 86 -2.54 12.07 -0.27
C PHE A 86 -1.21 12.00 -1.03
N LEU A 87 -0.19 12.74 -0.58
CA LEU A 87 1.16 12.68 -1.17
C LEU A 87 1.81 11.30 -0.97
N PHE A 88 1.59 10.65 0.17
CA PHE A 88 2.01 9.27 0.41
C PHE A 88 1.35 8.31 -0.58
N TRP A 89 0.03 8.42 -0.75
CA TRP A 89 -0.69 7.61 -1.72
C TRP A 89 -0.20 7.86 -3.15
N LEU A 90 -0.03 9.11 -3.58
CA LEU A 90 0.52 9.44 -4.90
C LEU A 90 1.94 8.89 -5.09
N GLY A 91 2.81 9.04 -4.09
CA GLY A 91 4.17 8.50 -4.13
C GLY A 91 4.18 6.98 -4.27
N PHE A 92 3.27 6.30 -3.58
CA PHE A 92 3.09 4.86 -3.75
C PHE A 92 2.53 4.50 -5.13
N VAL A 93 1.50 5.19 -5.63
CA VAL A 93 0.93 4.94 -6.97
C VAL A 93 2.02 5.03 -8.03
N ALA A 94 2.85 6.07 -7.97
CA ALA A 94 3.96 6.27 -8.90
C ALA A 94 5.00 5.14 -8.79
N LEU A 95 5.38 4.77 -7.57
CA LEU A 95 6.33 3.68 -7.32
C LEU A 95 5.80 2.33 -7.80
N SER A 96 4.56 1.96 -7.44
CA SER A 96 3.94 0.70 -7.83
C SER A 96 3.72 0.63 -9.34
N THR A 97 3.26 1.71 -9.97
CA THR A 97 3.08 1.77 -11.43
C THR A 97 4.41 1.63 -12.14
N GLY A 98 5.45 2.34 -11.68
CA GLY A 98 6.80 2.24 -12.24
C GLY A 98 7.35 0.81 -12.15
N LEU A 99 7.19 0.14 -11.01
CA LEU A 99 7.59 -1.25 -10.83
C LEU A 99 6.83 -2.20 -11.77
N THR A 100 5.50 -2.14 -11.79
CA THR A 100 4.69 -3.00 -12.68
C THR A 100 5.03 -2.77 -14.14
N VAL A 101 5.16 -1.52 -14.61
CA VAL A 101 5.55 -1.23 -15.99
C VAL A 101 6.97 -1.72 -16.30
N SER A 102 7.89 -1.66 -15.33
CA SER A 102 9.27 -2.15 -15.54
C SER A 102 9.36 -3.67 -15.66
N VAL A 103 8.45 -4.41 -15.02
CA VAL A 103 8.45 -5.88 -14.99
C VAL A 103 7.55 -6.47 -16.09
N ASP A 104 6.32 -5.97 -16.20
CA ASP A 104 5.27 -6.54 -17.07
C ASP A 104 5.05 -5.72 -18.35
N GLY A 105 5.72 -4.57 -18.48
CA GLY A 105 5.52 -3.64 -19.58
C GLY A 105 4.22 -2.84 -19.49
N VAL A 106 4.06 -1.86 -20.38
CA VAL A 106 2.84 -1.02 -20.44
C VAL A 106 1.60 -1.85 -20.78
N ARG A 107 1.73 -2.86 -21.65
CA ARG A 107 0.61 -3.71 -22.04
C ARG A 107 0.11 -4.58 -20.88
N GLY A 108 1.02 -5.23 -20.13
CA GLY A 108 0.65 -5.99 -18.94
C GLY A 108 0.01 -5.12 -17.87
N TRP A 109 0.50 -3.89 -17.70
CA TRP A 109 -0.14 -2.92 -16.80
C TRP A 109 -1.58 -2.58 -17.24
N LEU A 110 -1.81 -2.36 -18.55
CA LEU A 110 -3.14 -2.06 -19.08
C LEU A 110 -4.11 -3.24 -18.89
N ASP A 111 -3.64 -4.47 -19.12
CA ASP A 111 -4.45 -5.68 -18.93
C ASP A 111 -4.87 -5.84 -17.46
N ALA A 112 -4.01 -5.44 -16.52
CA ALA A 112 -4.29 -5.44 -15.09
C ALA A 112 -4.92 -4.14 -14.56
N ALA A 113 -5.16 -3.13 -15.40
CA ALA A 113 -5.57 -1.79 -14.97
C ALA A 113 -6.84 -1.77 -14.11
N PRO A 114 -7.92 -2.54 -14.41
CA PRO A 114 -9.13 -2.50 -13.60
C PRO A 114 -8.88 -2.88 -12.13
N ILE A 115 -8.15 -3.97 -11.88
CA ILE A 115 -7.85 -4.44 -10.52
C ILE A 115 -6.82 -3.53 -9.83
N ILE A 116 -5.85 -3.01 -10.59
CA ILE A 116 -4.87 -2.04 -10.08
C ILE A 116 -5.59 -0.77 -9.63
N ILE A 117 -6.49 -0.21 -10.43
CA ILE A 117 -7.26 1.00 -10.10
C ILE A 117 -8.12 0.76 -8.85
N ALA A 118 -8.89 -0.33 -8.82
CA ALA A 118 -9.70 -0.70 -7.66
C ALA A 118 -8.84 -0.81 -6.39
N SER A 119 -7.68 -1.46 -6.49
CA SER A 119 -6.72 -1.60 -5.39
C SER A 119 -6.17 -0.26 -4.90
N HIS A 120 -5.87 0.67 -5.80
CA HIS A 120 -5.42 2.01 -5.43
C HIS A 120 -6.51 2.85 -4.78
N LEU A 121 -7.78 2.70 -5.18
CA LEU A 121 -8.91 3.38 -4.54
C LEU A 121 -9.14 2.89 -3.11
N VAL A 122 -9.03 1.57 -2.88
CA VAL A 122 -9.11 1.00 -1.53
C VAL A 122 -7.97 1.51 -0.64
N LYS A 123 -6.75 1.58 -1.17
CA LYS A 123 -5.59 2.15 -0.48
C LYS A 123 -5.77 3.64 -0.18
N LEU A 124 -6.35 4.41 -1.10
CA LEU A 124 -6.67 5.82 -0.90
C LEU A 124 -7.68 5.99 0.25
N ALA A 125 -8.74 5.17 0.26
CA ALA A 125 -9.71 5.15 1.35
C ALA A 125 -9.05 4.81 2.68
N GLY A 126 -8.19 3.78 2.72
CA GLY A 126 -7.40 3.42 3.90
C GLY A 126 -6.56 4.60 4.41
N ALA A 127 -5.80 5.24 3.53
CA ALA A 127 -4.97 6.40 3.88
C ALA A 127 -5.81 7.58 4.39
N TYR A 128 -6.96 7.86 3.74
CA TYR A 128 -7.88 8.91 4.17
C TYR A 128 -8.39 8.68 5.60
N PHE A 129 -8.91 7.48 5.89
CA PHE A 129 -9.42 7.14 7.21
C PHE A 129 -8.31 7.12 8.27
N GLY A 130 -7.14 6.58 7.94
CA GLY A 130 -5.97 6.57 8.83
C GLY A 130 -5.55 7.97 9.24
N ALA A 131 -5.44 8.88 8.26
CA ALA A 131 -5.11 10.27 8.54
C ALA A 131 -6.21 10.96 9.36
N ARG A 132 -7.50 10.67 9.12
CA ARG A 132 -8.60 11.28 9.90
C ARG A 132 -8.60 10.83 11.36
N ALA A 133 -8.29 9.57 11.63
CA ALA A 133 -8.26 9.02 12.97
C ALA A 133 -7.24 9.71 13.89
N THR A 134 -6.23 10.38 13.34
CA THR A 134 -5.25 11.14 14.14
C THR A 134 -5.85 12.32 14.90
N VAL A 135 -6.94 12.91 14.39
CA VAL A 135 -7.65 14.02 15.07
C VAL A 135 -8.27 13.54 16.37
N GLY A 136 -8.99 12.41 16.32
CA GLY A 136 -9.63 11.84 17.51
C GLY A 136 -8.61 11.44 18.57
N ALA A 137 -7.44 10.94 18.16
CA ALA A 137 -6.35 10.63 19.09
C ALA A 137 -5.76 11.88 19.75
N HIS A 138 -5.65 13.00 19.01
CA HIS A 138 -5.12 14.25 19.55
C HIS A 138 -6.09 14.88 20.58
N SER A 139 -7.40 14.86 20.30
CA SER A 139 -8.41 15.44 21.21
C SER A 139 -8.57 14.69 22.54
N ILE A 140 -8.19 13.41 22.61
CA ILE A 140 -8.21 12.63 23.86
C ILE A 140 -6.98 12.95 24.73
N ALA A 141 -5.88 13.38 24.10
CA ALA A 141 -4.61 13.62 24.77
C ALA A 141 -4.41 15.08 25.24
N SER A 142 -5.33 15.99 24.89
CA SER A 142 -5.37 17.40 25.29
C SER A 142 -6.34 17.62 26.44
#